data_AF-A0A699WRG5-F1
#
_entry.id   AF-A0A699WRG5-F1
#
_cell.length_a   1.000
_cell.length_b   1.000
_cell.length_c   1.000
_cell.angle_alpha   90.00
_cell.angle_beta   90.00
_cell.angle_gamma   90.00
#
_symmetry.space_group_name_H-M   'P 1'
#
loop_
_entity.id
_entity.type
_entity.pdbx_description
1 polymer ?
#
loop_
_entity_poly.entity_id
_entity_poly.type
_entity_poly.pdbx_seq_one_letter_code
_entity_poly.pdbx_strand_id
1 'polypeptide(L)'
;DRRKRDLGNVRFIKDGDGRSIVNEDAIRRRWKEYFSDLLNGHRSAQNENMDSIGAIPQNNCYCPMIRHTKVKEALRKMGRNKAVGPDEIPIESWRCLGGEGERWLTTLFNKTFLRAKMP
;
A
#
# COMPACT_ATOMS: atom_id res chain seq x y z
N ASP A 1 15.96 -5.23 -24.20
CA ASP A 1 14.90 -6.25 -24.11
C ASP A 1 15.05 -7.05 -22.82
N ARG A 2 14.68 -6.47 -21.66
CA ARG A 2 14.65 -7.16 -20.36
C ARG A 2 13.23 -7.62 -20.10
N ARG A 3 12.94 -8.80 -20.63
CA ARG A 3 11.62 -9.44 -20.63
C ARG A 3 11.11 -9.68 -19.21
N LYS A 4 9.80 -9.54 -19.09
CA LYS A 4 8.84 -9.79 -18.00
C LYS A 4 8.95 -11.18 -17.34
N ARG A 5 10.14 -11.62 -16.87
CA ARG A 5 10.31 -12.99 -16.35
C ARG A 5 9.82 -13.18 -14.92
N ASP A 6 9.71 -12.10 -14.14
CA ASP A 6 9.37 -12.21 -12.70
C ASP A 6 7.87 -12.08 -12.41
N LEU A 7 7.05 -11.77 -13.41
CA LEU A 7 5.58 -11.82 -13.32
C LEU A 7 5.06 -13.24 -13.58
N GLY A 8 5.79 -14.27 -13.15
CA GLY A 8 5.27 -15.64 -13.15
C GLY A 8 4.12 -15.74 -12.13
N ASN A 9 3.11 -16.57 -12.42
CA ASN A 9 2.14 -16.98 -11.40
C ASN A 9 2.94 -17.48 -10.18
N VAL A 10 2.89 -16.75 -9.07
CA VAL A 10 3.55 -17.14 -7.81
C VAL A 10 3.00 -18.51 -7.43
N ARG A 11 3.80 -19.56 -7.65
CA ARG A 11 3.36 -20.96 -7.45
C ARG A 11 3.36 -21.34 -5.97
N PHE A 12 4.18 -20.67 -5.16
CA PHE A 12 4.26 -20.85 -3.72
C PHE A 12 4.99 -19.67 -3.06
N ILE A 13 4.72 -19.43 -1.77
CA ILE A 13 5.52 -18.55 -0.89
C ILE A 13 5.82 -19.27 0.42
N LYS A 14 6.71 -18.74 1.26
CA LYS A 14 6.96 -19.30 2.60
C LYS A 14 6.15 -18.58 3.68
N ASP A 15 5.64 -19.35 4.64
CA ASP A 15 5.05 -18.82 5.87
C ASP A 15 6.13 -18.30 6.86
N GLY A 16 5.70 -17.84 8.04
CA GLY A 16 6.61 -17.36 9.08
C GLY A 16 7.55 -18.45 9.62
N ASP A 17 7.14 -19.73 9.52
CA ASP A 17 7.91 -20.90 9.94
C ASP A 17 8.77 -21.49 8.81
N GLY A 18 8.81 -20.82 7.65
CA GLY A 18 9.59 -21.23 6.48
C GLY A 18 8.94 -22.34 5.63
N ARG A 19 7.70 -22.73 5.88
CA ARG A 19 6.96 -23.76 5.14
C ARG A 19 6.31 -23.18 3.89
N SER A 20 6.30 -23.95 2.80
CA SER A 20 5.74 -23.51 1.53
C SER A 20 4.21 -23.56 1.52
N ILE A 21 3.57 -22.42 1.27
CA ILE A 21 2.14 -22.26 1.01
C ILE A 21 1.91 -22.22 -0.51
N VAL A 22 1.00 -23.05 -1.02
CA VAL A 22 0.61 -23.11 -2.44
C VAL A 22 -0.83 -22.66 -2.70
N ASN A 23 -1.68 -22.66 -1.66
CA ASN A 23 -3.09 -22.27 -1.78
C ASN A 23 -3.19 -20.74 -1.97
N GLU A 24 -3.93 -20.29 -2.97
CA GLU A 24 -3.98 -18.89 -3.36
C GLU A 24 -4.53 -17.97 -2.26
N ASP A 25 -5.59 -18.38 -1.55
CA ASP A 25 -6.17 -17.60 -0.46
C ASP A 25 -5.21 -17.51 0.73
N ALA A 26 -4.49 -18.59 1.02
CA ALA A 26 -3.45 -18.61 2.06
C ALA A 26 -2.23 -17.76 1.66
N ILE A 27 -1.84 -17.78 0.38
CA ILE A 27 -0.81 -16.89 -0.18
C ILE A 27 -1.22 -15.44 0.03
N ARG A 28 -2.43 -15.04 -0.40
CA ARG A 28 -2.95 -13.68 -0.21
C ARG A 28 -3.01 -13.27 1.26
N ARG A 29 -3.44 -14.17 2.15
CA ARG A 29 -3.50 -13.90 3.59
C ARG A 29 -2.12 -13.67 4.19
N ARG A 30 -1.16 -14.54 3.87
CA ARG A 30 0.22 -14.41 4.33
C ARG A 30 0.89 -13.12 3.83
N TRP A 31 0.63 -12.72 2.57
CA TRP A 31 1.06 -11.42 2.03
C TRP A 31 0.46 -10.25 2.82
N LYS A 32 -0.84 -10.32 3.13
CA LYS A 32 -1.52 -9.29 3.94
C LYS A 32 -0.91 -9.17 5.34
N GLU A 33 -0.70 -10.30 6.02
CA GLU A 33 -0.07 -10.34 7.35
C GLU A 33 1.34 -9.73 7.31
N TYR A 34 2.17 -10.18 6.36
CA TYR A 34 3.53 -9.66 6.20
C TYR A 34 3.57 -8.14 6.02
N PHE A 35 2.79 -7.59 5.08
CA PHE A 35 2.77 -6.16 4.83
C PHE A 35 2.11 -5.36 5.94
N SER A 36 1.10 -5.92 6.61
CA SER A 36 0.51 -5.29 7.80
C SER A 36 1.57 -5.13 8.89
N ASP A 37 2.33 -6.18 9.19
CA ASP A 37 3.38 -6.14 10.21
C ASP A 37 4.53 -5.22 9.80
N LEU A 38 4.97 -5.28 8.53
CA LEU A 38 6.04 -4.44 8.00
C LEU A 38 5.67 -2.95 8.04
N LEU A 39 4.46 -2.60 7.62
CA LEU A 39 4.05 -1.20 7.45
C LEU A 39 3.45 -0.59 8.72
N ASN A 40 2.92 -1.42 9.64
CA ASN A 40 2.27 -0.95 10.87
C ASN A 40 3.07 -1.29 12.15
N GLY A 41 3.92 -2.33 12.15
CA GLY A 41 4.52 -2.90 13.37
C GLY A 41 5.50 -1.97 14.10
N HIS A 42 6.29 -1.17 13.39
CA HIS A 42 7.23 -0.22 14.00
C HIS A 42 6.51 0.97 14.69
N ARG A 43 5.30 1.32 14.24
CA ARG A 43 4.53 2.45 14.80
C ARG A 43 3.87 2.11 16.14
N SER A 44 3.69 0.83 16.45
CA SER A 44 3.08 0.36 17.72
C SER A 44 4.06 0.33 18.90
N ALA A 45 5.33 -0.02 18.67
CA ALA A 45 6.32 -0.18 19.76
C ALA A 45 6.88 1.16 20.29
N GLN A 46 6.78 2.25 19.53
CA GLN A 46 7.24 3.58 19.96
C GLN A 46 6.21 4.35 20.81
N ASN A 47 5.00 3.82 21.01
CA ASN A 47 3.97 4.49 21.81
C ASN A 47 4.11 4.25 23.32
N GLU A 48 5.00 3.35 23.78
CA GLU A 48 5.15 3.06 25.21
C GLU A 48 6.29 3.85 25.88
N ASN A 49 7.09 4.62 25.13
CA ASN A 49 8.24 5.38 25.68
C ASN A 49 8.33 6.84 25.20
N MET A 50 7.23 7.42 24.74
CA MET A 50 7.19 8.80 24.22
C MET A 50 6.30 9.72 25.07
N ASP A 51 6.52 9.72 26.39
CA ASP A 51 5.89 10.66 27.34
C ASP A 51 6.46 12.10 27.26
N SER A 52 7.18 12.49 26.20
CA SER A 52 7.80 13.84 26.14
C SER A 52 7.95 14.48 24.77
N ILE A 53 7.29 13.98 23.73
CA ILE A 53 7.13 14.76 22.49
C ILE A 53 5.63 14.76 22.19
N GLY A 54 5.05 15.95 22.37
CA GLY A 54 3.62 16.21 22.46
C GLY A 54 2.77 15.30 21.61
N ALA A 55 1.74 14.74 22.26
CA ALA A 55 0.63 14.02 21.65
C ALA A 55 0.47 14.45 20.20
N ILE A 56 0.76 13.53 19.26
CA ILE A 56 0.31 13.69 17.88
C ILE A 56 -1.17 14.04 18.04
N PRO A 57 -1.62 15.25 17.66
CA PRO A 57 -3.00 15.62 17.86
C PRO A 57 -3.80 14.49 17.25
N GLN A 58 -4.64 13.81 18.05
CA GLN A 58 -5.72 13.03 17.49
C GLN A 58 -6.30 13.95 16.44
N ASN A 59 -6.12 13.55 15.18
CA ASN A 59 -6.26 14.45 14.05
C ASN A 59 -7.75 14.76 13.91
N ASN A 60 -8.23 15.67 14.75
CA ASN A 60 -9.57 16.19 14.77
C ASN A 60 -9.74 17.23 13.65
N CYS A 61 -8.71 17.38 12.80
CA CYS A 61 -8.88 18.05 11.54
C CYS A 61 -9.80 17.15 10.70
N TYR A 62 -10.93 17.72 10.31
CA TYR A 62 -11.78 17.18 9.28
C TYR A 62 -10.94 17.03 8.01
N CYS A 63 -10.33 15.86 7.80
CA CYS A 63 -9.68 15.51 6.55
C CYS A 63 -10.81 15.20 5.57
N PRO A 64 -11.08 16.06 4.57
CA PRO A 64 -12.13 15.78 3.61
C PRO A 64 -11.77 14.50 2.86
N MET A 65 -12.78 13.66 2.62
CA MET A 65 -12.59 12.44 1.84
C MET A 65 -11.92 12.77 0.51
N ILE A 66 -10.85 12.05 0.17
CA ILE A 66 -10.18 12.18 -1.11
C ILE A 66 -11.19 11.81 -2.19
N ARG A 67 -11.49 12.76 -3.06
CA ARG A 67 -12.40 12.57 -4.19
C ARG A 67 -11.68 11.85 -5.31
N HIS A 68 -12.40 10.98 -6.01
CA HIS A 68 -11.90 10.29 -7.21
C HIS A 68 -11.28 11.24 -8.24
N THR A 69 -11.89 12.41 -8.44
CA THR A 69 -11.39 13.44 -9.36
C THR A 69 -9.99 13.95 -8.99
N LYS A 70 -9.68 14.06 -7.69
CA LYS A 70 -8.34 14.45 -7.22
C LYS A 70 -7.30 13.38 -7.55
N VAL A 71 -7.65 12.11 -7.35
CA VAL A 71 -6.76 10.99 -7.71
C VAL A 71 -6.51 10.95 -9.22
N LYS A 72 -7.58 11.06 -10.01
CA LYS A 72 -7.48 11.13 -11.48
C LYS A 72 -6.57 12.28 -11.95
N GLU A 73 -6.76 13.48 -11.40
CA GLU A 73 -5.92 14.63 -11.74
C GLU A 73 -4.46 14.44 -11.30
N ALA A 74 -4.21 13.86 -10.13
CA ALA A 74 -2.86 13.57 -9.64
C ALA A 74 -2.15 12.57 -10.57
N LEU A 75 -2.81 11.45 -10.89
CA LEU A 75 -2.27 10.45 -11.82
C LEU A 75 -2.02 11.05 -13.20
N ARG A 76 -2.84 11.99 -13.68
CA ARG A 76 -2.62 12.71 -14.94
C ARG A 76 -1.41 13.65 -14.89
N LYS A 77 -1.18 14.33 -13.76
CA LYS A 77 -0.06 15.26 -13.58
C LYS A 77 1.29 14.56 -13.39
N MET A 78 1.31 13.32 -12.92
CA MET A 78 2.54 12.55 -12.75
C MET A 78 3.22 12.29 -14.11
N GLY A 79 4.55 12.48 -14.16
CA GLY A 79 5.33 12.31 -15.39
C GLY A 79 5.48 10.84 -15.78
N ARG A 80 5.46 10.54 -17.09
CA ARG A 80 5.75 9.20 -17.61
C ARG A 80 7.25 8.89 -17.59
N ASN A 81 7.61 7.61 -17.59
CA ASN A 81 8.99 7.13 -17.65
C ASN A 81 9.88 7.74 -16.56
N LYS A 82 9.31 8.00 -15.38
CA LYS A 82 10.06 8.43 -14.21
C LYS A 82 10.60 7.21 -13.47
N ALA A 83 11.68 7.42 -12.72
CA ALA A 83 12.20 6.38 -11.83
C ALA A 83 11.08 5.93 -10.88
N VAL A 84 10.96 4.62 -10.68
CA VAL A 84 10.01 4.03 -9.75
C VAL A 84 10.42 4.35 -8.31
N GLY A 85 9.42 4.49 -7.43
CA GLY A 85 9.67 4.64 -6.01
C GLY A 85 10.13 3.32 -5.38
N PRO A 86 10.27 3.29 -4.04
CA PRO A 86 10.54 2.06 -3.28
C PRO A 86 9.47 0.97 -3.44
N ASP A 87 8.29 1.33 -3.95
CA ASP A 87 7.22 0.37 -4.27
C ASP A 87 7.50 -0.40 -5.57
N GLU A 88 8.47 0.03 -6.37
CA GLU A 88 8.80 -0.50 -7.68
C GLU A 88 7.62 -0.50 -8.68
N ILE A 89 6.56 0.29 -8.42
CA ILE A 89 5.36 0.37 -9.27
C ILE A 89 5.44 1.64 -10.13
N PRO A 90 5.57 1.51 -11.46
CA PRO A 90 5.55 2.67 -12.34
C PRO A 90 4.14 3.27 -12.44
N ILE A 91 4.06 4.59 -12.68
CA ILE A 91 2.79 5.31 -12.87
C ILE A 91 1.98 4.74 -14.05
N GLU A 92 2.67 4.17 -15.04
CA GLU A 92 2.09 3.48 -16.18
C GLU A 92 1.19 2.33 -15.73
N SER A 93 1.55 1.58 -14.68
CA SER A 93 0.71 0.49 -14.15
C SER A 93 -0.64 1.02 -13.67
N TRP A 94 -0.64 2.12 -12.90
CA TRP A 94 -1.87 2.75 -12.41
C TRP A 94 -2.71 3.33 -13.55
N ARG A 95 -2.07 3.90 -14.57
CA ARG A 95 -2.76 4.43 -15.76
C ARG A 95 -3.36 3.34 -16.63
N CYS A 96 -2.71 2.19 -16.76
CA CYS A 96 -3.24 1.04 -17.49
C CYS A 96 -4.53 0.50 -16.87
N LEU A 97 -4.68 0.57 -15.55
CA LEU A 97 -5.90 0.20 -14.83
C LEU A 97 -7.05 1.22 -15.00
N GLY A 98 -6.75 2.41 -15.54
CA GLY A 98 -7.74 3.45 -15.81
C GLY A 98 -8.61 3.80 -14.60
N GLY A 99 -9.92 3.96 -14.84
CA GLY A 99 -10.87 4.33 -13.79
C GLY A 99 -11.00 3.30 -12.66
N GLU A 100 -10.65 2.04 -12.89
CA GLU A 100 -10.64 1.03 -11.82
C GLU A 100 -9.47 1.24 -10.86
N GLY A 101 -8.28 1.49 -11.40
CA GLY A 101 -7.10 1.87 -10.61
C GLY A 101 -7.34 3.16 -9.82
N GLU A 102 -7.97 4.16 -10.45
CA GLU A 102 -8.36 5.42 -9.80
C GLU A 102 -9.29 5.18 -8.60
N ARG A 103 -10.34 4.35 -8.74
CA ARG A 103 -11.27 4.00 -7.65
C ARG A 103 -10.60 3.20 -6.54
N TRP A 104 -9.74 2.25 -6.91
CA TRP A 104 -9.01 1.43 -5.95
C TRP A 104 -8.08 2.30 -5.08
N LEU A 105 -7.26 3.16 -5.70
CA LEU A 105 -6.38 4.09 -5.01
C LEU A 105 -7.16 5.06 -4.11
N THR A 106 -8.28 5.60 -4.62
CA THR A 106 -9.16 6.48 -3.82
C THR A 106 -9.65 5.77 -2.56
N THR A 107 -10.06 4.51 -2.68
CA THR A 107 -10.54 3.70 -1.56
C THR A 107 -9.41 3.37 -0.58
N LEU A 108 -8.24 2.99 -1.10
CA LEU A 108 -7.05 2.68 -0.31
C LEU A 108 -6.62 3.88 0.53
N PHE A 109 -6.44 5.05 -0.10
CA PHE A 109 -6.01 6.24 0.61
C PHE A 109 -7.01 6.65 1.68
N ASN A 110 -8.30 6.70 1.37
CA ASN A 110 -9.32 7.06 2.36
C ASN A 110 -9.35 6.08 3.56
N LYS A 111 -9.20 4.77 3.33
CA LYS A 111 -9.09 3.78 4.42
C LYS A 111 -7.84 3.99 5.27
N THR A 112 -6.72 4.31 4.62
CA THR A 112 -5.43 4.53 5.29
C THR A 112 -5.45 5.81 6.12
N PHE A 113 -5.97 6.91 5.56
CA PHE A 113 -6.12 8.19 6.28
C PHE A 113 -7.06 8.06 7.48
N LEU A 114 -8.19 7.36 7.32
CA LEU A 114 -9.15 7.16 8.41
C LEU A 114 -8.58 6.32 9.56
N ARG A 115 -7.83 5.26 9.23
CA ARG A 115 -7.34 4.29 10.23
C ARG A 115 -5.94 4.59 10.74
N ALA A 116 -5.24 5.54 10.11
CA ALA A 116 -3.81 5.79 10.28
C ALA A 116 -2.95 4.49 10.21
N LYS A 117 -3.41 3.51 9.41
CA LYS A 117 -2.83 2.17 9.26
C LYS A 117 -2.95 1.70 7.82
N MET A 118 -1.94 1.00 7.32
CA MET A 118 -2.00 0.32 6.03
C MET A 118 -2.97 -0.88 6.13
N PRO A 119 -3.92 -1.06 5.19
CA PRO A 119 -4.94 -2.11 5.24
C PRO A 119 -4.46 -3.56 5.11
#